data_AF-A0A389M927-F1
#
_entry.id   AF-A0A389M927-F1
#
_cell.length_a   1.000
_cell.length_b   1.000
_cell.length_c   1.000
_cell.angle_alpha   90.00
_cell.angle_beta   90.00
_cell.angle_gamma   90.00
#
_symmetry.space_group_name_H-M   'P 1'
#
loop_
_entity.id
_entity.type
_entity.pdbx_description
1 polymer ?
#
loop_
_entity_poly.entity_id
_entity_poly.type
_entity_poly.pdbx_seq_one_letter_code
_entity_poly.pdbx_strand_id
1 'polypeptide(L)'
;MTASYIALDWGSTNLRAFLYQQGECTAQIRSERGVTRLEGTTPQHVFNDIMAPWQSLNLPVIMAGMVGSNAGWVDVPYLAAPVSLDTLGEHLFAVEAAMPVKAWIVPGICINRDDNCNVMRGEETQLAGALTVSPAPLYLMPGTHSKWVQAEDGVIRDFRTAMTGELHHLLMNHSLIGKGLPEQQPASDVFRQALEIGYIHS
;
A
#
# COMPACT_ATOMS: atom_id res chain seq x y z
N MET A 1 16.16 4.35 -13.85
CA MET A 1 15.86 5.79 -14.00
C MET A 1 17.03 6.59 -13.44
N THR A 2 17.46 7.66 -14.11
CA THR A 2 18.52 8.59 -13.63
C THR A 2 17.94 9.89 -13.06
N ALA A 3 16.61 10.04 -13.06
CA ALA A 3 15.93 11.21 -12.51
C ALA A 3 15.87 11.13 -10.97
N SER A 4 15.97 12.29 -10.33
CA SER A 4 15.79 12.45 -8.88
C SER A 4 14.32 12.71 -8.56
N TYR A 5 13.80 12.07 -7.53
CA TYR A 5 12.39 12.19 -7.10
C TYR A 5 12.25 11.81 -5.63
N ILE A 6 11.09 12.11 -5.07
CA ILE A 6 10.72 11.68 -3.73
C ILE A 6 9.55 10.70 -3.84
N ALA A 7 9.65 9.55 -3.20
CA ALA A 7 8.57 8.56 -3.11
C ALA A 7 7.99 8.53 -1.70
N LEU A 8 6.66 8.59 -1.59
CA LEU A 8 5.94 8.39 -0.34
C LEU A 8 5.10 7.12 -0.44
N ASP A 9 5.18 6.32 0.60
CA ASP A 9 4.20 5.27 0.87
C ASP A 9 3.44 5.67 2.13
N TRP A 10 2.18 6.05 1.94
CA TRP A 10 1.36 6.64 2.98
C TRP A 10 0.14 5.77 3.24
N GLY A 11 0.31 4.81 4.13
CA GLY A 11 -0.73 3.88 4.56
C GLY A 11 -1.65 4.47 5.64
N SER A 12 -2.57 3.64 6.11
CA SER A 12 -3.53 4.01 7.16
C SER A 12 -2.83 4.43 8.46
N THR A 13 -1.80 3.68 8.88
CA THR A 13 -1.17 3.84 10.20
C THR A 13 0.30 4.25 10.15
N ASN A 14 0.91 4.27 8.97
CA ASN A 14 2.32 4.56 8.80
C ASN A 14 2.55 5.40 7.54
N LEU A 15 3.61 6.20 7.57
CA LEU A 15 4.12 6.98 6.44
C LEU A 15 5.62 6.73 6.30
N ARG A 16 6.06 6.44 5.07
CA ARG A 16 7.47 6.30 4.69
C ARG A 16 7.75 7.24 3.54
N ALA A 17 8.87 7.95 3.59
CA ALA A 17 9.32 8.80 2.49
C ALA A 17 10.75 8.43 2.13
N PHE A 18 11.06 8.45 0.83
CA PHE A 18 12.35 8.09 0.28
C PHE A 18 12.79 9.16 -0.71
N LEU A 19 14.01 9.66 -0.55
CA LEU A 19 14.65 10.54 -1.52
C LEU A 19 15.50 9.67 -2.45
N TYR A 20 15.15 9.69 -3.73
CA TYR A 20 15.96 9.08 -4.78
C TYR A 20 16.71 10.16 -5.54
N GLN A 21 18.03 9.99 -5.69
CA GLN A 21 18.88 10.85 -6.51
C GLN A 21 19.68 9.99 -7.48
N GLN A 22 19.56 10.29 -8.78
CA GLN A 22 20.25 9.53 -9.83
C GLN A 22 20.00 8.02 -9.80
N GLY A 23 18.84 7.59 -9.32
CA GLY A 23 18.46 6.17 -9.19
C GLY A 23 18.86 5.51 -7.87
N GLU A 24 19.55 6.22 -6.97
CA GLU A 24 19.94 5.72 -5.65
C GLU A 24 19.08 6.33 -4.55
N CYS A 25 18.69 5.52 -3.57
CA CYS A 25 17.99 6.00 -2.38
C CYS A 25 19.00 6.66 -1.43
N THR A 26 19.03 7.99 -1.38
CA THR A 26 20.02 8.75 -0.60
C THR A 26 19.53 9.15 0.79
N ALA A 27 18.21 9.16 1.04
CA ALA A 27 17.66 9.38 2.36
C ALA A 27 16.29 8.71 2.55
N GLN A 28 15.93 8.41 3.80
CA GLN A 28 14.63 7.86 4.19
C GLN A 28 14.09 8.53 5.46
N ILE A 29 12.78 8.75 5.50
CA ILE A 29 12.03 9.18 6.68
C ILE A 29 10.93 8.14 6.98
N ARG A 30 10.68 7.88 8.27
CA ARG A 30 9.55 7.08 8.75
C ARG A 30 8.76 7.86 9.78
N SER A 31 7.44 7.72 9.76
CA SER A 31 6.53 8.37 10.69
C SER A 31 5.32 7.46 10.96
N GLU A 32 4.78 7.52 12.17
CA GLU A 32 3.53 6.83 12.55
C GLU A 32 2.27 7.62 12.15
N ARG A 33 2.44 8.76 11.47
CA ARG A 33 1.37 9.64 11.00
C ARG A 33 0.75 9.13 9.68
N GLY A 34 0.18 7.93 9.73
CA GLY A 34 -0.68 7.43 8.65
C GLY A 34 -1.98 8.24 8.53
N VAL A 35 -2.75 8.04 7.46
CA VAL A 35 -3.95 8.86 7.20
C VAL A 35 -5.04 8.74 8.26
N THR A 36 -5.07 7.66 9.05
CA THR A 36 -5.99 7.50 10.19
C THR A 36 -5.37 7.90 11.54
N ARG A 37 -4.12 8.38 11.54
CA ARG A 37 -3.31 8.75 12.73
C ARG A 37 -2.69 10.14 12.58
N LEU A 38 -3.47 11.11 12.14
CA LEU A 38 -3.00 12.48 11.92
C LEU A 38 -2.95 13.34 13.20
N GLU A 39 -3.39 12.81 14.35
CA GLU A 39 -3.29 13.49 15.66
C GLU A 39 -3.90 14.91 15.68
N GLY A 40 -5.00 15.12 14.96
CA GLY A 40 -5.67 16.43 14.86
C GLY A 40 -5.03 17.41 13.86
N THR A 41 -4.01 16.98 13.12
CA THR A 41 -3.44 17.74 11.99
C THR A 41 -4.09 17.36 10.66
N THR A 42 -3.73 18.08 9.60
CA THR A 42 -4.18 17.77 8.23
C THR A 42 -3.13 16.96 7.47
N PRO A 43 -3.53 16.17 6.45
CA PRO A 43 -2.57 15.51 5.58
C PRO A 43 -1.57 16.51 4.95
N GLN A 44 -2.03 17.69 4.52
CA GLN A 44 -1.15 18.73 3.98
C GLN A 44 -0.07 19.18 4.98
N HIS A 45 -0.41 19.31 6.26
CA HIS A 45 0.56 19.68 7.28
C HIS A 45 1.61 18.57 7.47
N VAL A 46 1.18 17.31 7.58
CA VAL A 46 2.10 16.16 7.69
C VAL A 46 2.99 16.06 6.45
N PHE A 47 2.46 16.29 5.26
CA PHE A 47 3.23 16.30 4.02
C PHE A 47 4.32 17.38 4.06
N ASN A 48 3.96 18.62 4.44
CA ASN A 48 4.91 19.72 4.53
C ASN A 48 6.04 19.43 5.53
N ASP A 49 5.72 18.85 6.69
CA ASP A 49 6.72 18.46 7.70
C ASP A 49 7.70 17.42 7.13
N ILE A 50 7.19 16.42 6.42
CA ILE A 50 8.00 15.33 5.85
C ILE A 50 8.85 15.84 4.67
N MET A 51 8.35 16.82 3.92
CA MET A 51 9.08 17.44 2.80
C MET A 51 10.06 18.53 3.23
N ALA A 52 9.94 19.09 4.44
CA ALA A 52 10.76 20.20 4.91
C ALA A 52 12.29 19.99 4.74
N PRO A 53 12.86 18.80 5.01
CA PRO A 53 14.30 18.56 4.80
C PRO A 53 14.74 18.59 3.33
N TRP A 54 13.82 18.39 2.40
CA TRP A 54 14.10 18.23 0.96
C TRP A 54 13.51 19.33 0.09
N GLN A 55 12.85 20.33 0.68
CA GLN A 55 12.10 21.37 -0.02
C GLN A 55 12.97 22.17 -1.00
N SER A 56 14.24 22.44 -0.65
CA SER A 56 15.19 23.18 -1.50
C SER A 56 15.60 22.43 -2.78
N LEU A 57 15.39 21.11 -2.84
CA LEU A 57 15.73 20.29 -4.00
C LEU A 57 14.73 20.44 -5.15
N ASN A 58 13.52 20.93 -4.88
CA ASN A 58 12.45 21.15 -5.87
C ASN A 58 12.18 19.91 -6.75
N LEU A 59 12.09 18.74 -6.11
CA LEU A 59 11.88 17.45 -6.79
C LEU A 59 10.40 17.08 -6.87
N PRO A 60 9.99 16.32 -7.90
CA PRO A 60 8.65 15.74 -7.96
C PRO A 60 8.43 14.72 -6.84
N VAL A 61 7.21 14.65 -6.33
CA VAL A 61 6.80 13.71 -5.29
C VAL A 61 5.75 12.73 -5.82
N ILE A 62 6.02 11.43 -5.76
CA ILE A 62 5.05 10.38 -6.10
C ILE A 62 4.62 9.68 -4.83
N MET A 63 3.32 9.58 -4.59
CA MET A 63 2.75 9.01 -3.38
C MET A 63 1.89 7.79 -3.73
N ALA A 64 1.96 6.75 -2.92
CA ALA A 64 1.14 5.54 -3.05
C ALA A 64 0.43 5.23 -1.73
N GLY A 65 -0.63 4.42 -1.82
CA GLY A 65 -1.37 3.93 -0.67
C GLY A 65 -2.57 4.78 -0.28
N MET A 66 -2.93 4.71 1.00
CA MET A 66 -4.19 5.21 1.55
C MET A 66 -4.33 6.74 1.53
N VAL A 67 -3.26 7.50 1.24
CA VAL A 67 -3.34 8.94 0.93
C VAL A 67 -4.31 9.26 -0.21
N GLY A 68 -4.50 8.32 -1.15
CA GLY A 68 -5.46 8.45 -2.25
C GLY A 68 -6.88 7.94 -1.96
N SER A 69 -7.17 7.49 -0.73
CA SER A 69 -8.49 6.95 -0.38
C SER A 69 -9.48 8.06 0.01
N ASN A 70 -10.75 7.70 0.17
CA ASN A 70 -11.79 8.60 0.69
C ASN A 70 -11.55 9.06 2.15
N ALA A 71 -10.72 8.33 2.91
CA ALA A 71 -10.24 8.71 4.23
C ALA A 71 -8.82 9.30 4.20
N GLY A 72 -8.27 9.51 3.00
CA GLY A 72 -6.92 10.01 2.75
C GLY A 72 -6.87 11.53 2.65
N TRP A 73 -5.90 12.02 1.89
CA TRP A 73 -5.77 13.46 1.59
C TRP A 73 -6.69 13.85 0.43
N VAL A 74 -6.65 13.09 -0.66
CA VAL A 74 -7.46 13.33 -1.84
C VAL A 74 -8.08 12.00 -2.27
N ASP A 75 -9.38 12.00 -2.54
CA ASP A 75 -10.08 10.82 -3.05
C ASP A 75 -9.71 10.60 -4.52
N VAL A 76 -8.82 9.64 -4.78
CA VAL A 76 -8.33 9.32 -6.11
C VAL A 76 -9.11 8.12 -6.66
N PRO A 77 -9.81 8.27 -7.80
CA PRO A 77 -10.57 7.18 -8.41
C PRO A 77 -9.72 5.93 -8.67
N TYR A 78 -10.35 4.77 -8.56
CA TYR A 78 -9.74 3.49 -8.92
C TYR A 78 -9.68 3.32 -10.44
N LEU A 79 -8.64 2.64 -10.92
CA LEU A 79 -8.61 2.09 -12.27
C LEU A 79 -9.33 0.74 -12.30
N ALA A 80 -10.22 0.52 -13.26
CA ALA A 80 -10.92 -0.75 -13.41
C ALA A 80 -10.04 -1.78 -14.13
N ALA A 81 -9.82 -2.95 -13.53
CA ALA A 81 -9.14 -4.06 -14.19
C ALA A 81 -9.96 -4.61 -15.38
N PRO A 82 -9.30 -5.05 -16.47
CA PRO A 82 -7.86 -5.25 -16.60
C PRO A 82 -7.05 -3.95 -16.78
N VAL A 83 -5.90 -3.84 -16.09
CA VAL A 83 -5.00 -2.67 -16.15
C VAL A 83 -3.57 -3.11 -16.41
N SER A 84 -2.90 -2.48 -17.36
CA SER A 84 -1.45 -2.65 -17.55
C SER A 84 -0.68 -1.88 -16.48
N LEU A 85 0.25 -2.55 -15.80
CA LEU A 85 1.08 -1.89 -14.80
C LEU A 85 2.07 -0.89 -15.41
N ASP A 86 2.41 -1.06 -16.69
CA ASP A 86 3.26 -0.12 -17.42
C ASP A 86 2.57 1.24 -17.66
N THR A 87 1.23 1.28 -17.64
CA THR A 87 0.46 2.52 -17.88
C THR A 87 0.05 3.23 -16.59
N LEU A 88 0.40 2.71 -15.39
CA LEU A 88 0.04 3.36 -14.12
C LEU A 88 0.54 4.81 -14.04
N GLY A 89 1.72 5.09 -14.57
CA GLY A 89 2.31 6.43 -14.59
C GLY A 89 1.49 7.46 -15.40
N GLU A 90 0.66 7.01 -16.34
CA GLU A 90 -0.19 7.87 -17.17
C GLU A 90 -1.46 8.31 -16.42
N HIS A 91 -1.80 7.62 -15.33
CA HIS A 91 -3.02 7.84 -14.55
C HIS A 91 -2.76 8.53 -13.20
N LEU A 92 -1.57 9.08 -13.00
CA LEU A 92 -1.20 9.79 -11.79
C LEU A 92 -2.13 10.97 -11.51
N PHE A 93 -2.66 11.02 -10.29
CA PHE A 93 -3.56 12.10 -9.87
C PHE A 93 -2.75 13.26 -9.27
N ALA A 94 -2.83 14.45 -9.87
CA ALA A 94 -2.13 15.64 -9.38
C ALA A 94 -2.76 16.18 -8.09
N VAL A 95 -1.93 16.50 -7.09
CA VAL A 95 -2.38 17.03 -5.79
C VAL A 95 -2.17 18.53 -5.75
N GLU A 96 -3.18 19.29 -6.19
CA GLU A 96 -3.12 20.76 -6.21
C GLU A 96 -2.82 21.37 -4.83
N ALA A 97 -3.32 20.75 -3.77
CA ALA A 97 -3.07 21.19 -2.38
C ALA A 97 -1.60 21.05 -1.94
N ALA A 98 -0.76 20.34 -2.70
CA ALA A 98 0.68 20.21 -2.40
C ALA A 98 1.51 21.35 -3.00
N MET A 99 0.92 22.22 -3.84
CA MET A 99 1.63 23.33 -4.46
C MET A 99 2.32 24.24 -3.42
N PRO A 100 3.55 24.70 -3.68
CA PRO A 100 4.27 24.65 -4.96
C PRO A 100 4.99 23.32 -5.25
N VAL A 101 4.96 22.34 -4.35
CA VAL A 101 5.56 21.02 -4.58
C VAL A 101 4.72 20.27 -5.60
N LYS A 102 5.34 19.82 -6.69
CA LYS A 102 4.66 18.99 -7.69
C LYS A 102 4.51 17.59 -7.13
N ALA A 103 3.30 17.23 -6.71
CA ALA A 103 3.00 15.94 -6.11
C ALA A 103 1.88 15.21 -6.84
N TRP A 104 2.01 13.89 -6.92
CA TRP A 104 1.03 13.00 -7.52
C TRP A 104 0.74 11.80 -6.64
N ILE A 105 -0.47 11.26 -6.76
CA ILE A 105 -0.88 10.01 -6.12
C ILE A 105 -1.11 8.94 -7.18
N VAL A 106 -0.56 7.74 -6.95
CA VAL A 106 -0.84 6.55 -7.75
C VAL A 106 -2.26 6.07 -7.45
N PRO A 107 -3.14 5.89 -8.47
CA PRO A 107 -4.49 5.38 -8.25
C PRO A 107 -4.45 3.91 -7.83
N GLY A 108 -5.41 3.51 -6.99
CA GLY A 108 -5.64 2.10 -6.71
C GLY A 108 -6.31 1.39 -7.90
N ILE A 109 -6.49 0.07 -7.79
CA ILE A 109 -7.15 -0.75 -8.81
C ILE A 109 -8.40 -1.42 -8.23
N CYS A 110 -9.47 -1.50 -9.02
CA CYS A 110 -10.71 -2.16 -8.65
C CYS A 110 -11.17 -3.20 -9.67
N ILE A 111 -12.02 -4.11 -9.21
CA ILE A 111 -12.81 -5.04 -10.00
C ILE A 111 -14.25 -4.89 -9.54
N ASN A 112 -15.16 -4.75 -10.50
CA ASN A 112 -16.59 -4.63 -10.24
C ASN A 112 -17.37 -5.44 -11.28
N ARG A 113 -17.67 -6.69 -10.92
CA ARG A 113 -18.47 -7.64 -11.71
C ARG A 113 -19.20 -8.59 -10.76
N ASP A 114 -20.23 -9.28 -11.23
CA ASP A 114 -21.14 -10.05 -10.37
C ASP A 114 -20.45 -11.11 -9.49
N ASP A 115 -19.38 -11.74 -9.97
CA ASP A 115 -18.59 -12.75 -9.25
C ASP A 115 -17.39 -12.16 -8.47
N ASN A 116 -17.08 -10.88 -8.67
CA ASN A 116 -15.93 -10.24 -8.03
C ASN A 116 -16.13 -8.73 -7.83
N CYS A 117 -16.18 -8.30 -6.57
CA CYS A 117 -16.06 -6.90 -6.18
C CYS A 117 -14.83 -6.77 -5.26
N ASN A 118 -13.75 -6.19 -5.79
CA ASN A 118 -12.48 -6.12 -5.07
C ASN A 118 -11.76 -4.79 -5.32
N VAL A 119 -10.98 -4.35 -4.34
CA VAL A 119 -10.16 -3.13 -4.42
C VAL A 119 -8.77 -3.36 -3.82
N MET A 120 -7.78 -2.68 -4.37
CA MET A 120 -6.43 -2.55 -3.79
C MET A 120 -5.94 -1.11 -3.95
N ARG A 121 -5.09 -0.66 -3.03
CA ARG A 121 -4.53 0.70 -3.05
C ARG A 121 -3.20 0.72 -2.29
N GLY A 122 -2.12 0.86 -3.05
CA GLY A 122 -0.74 0.75 -2.62
C GLY A 122 -0.08 -0.53 -3.14
N GLU A 123 -0.81 -1.65 -3.17
CA GLU A 123 -0.29 -2.92 -3.66
C GLU A 123 0.04 -2.87 -5.16
N GLU A 124 -0.69 -2.10 -5.97
CA GLU A 124 -0.38 -1.93 -7.39
C GLU A 124 1.03 -1.38 -7.63
N THR A 125 1.50 -0.48 -6.74
CA THR A 125 2.84 0.09 -6.82
C THR A 125 3.91 -0.94 -6.47
N GLN A 126 3.67 -1.80 -5.48
CA GLN A 126 4.57 -2.91 -5.15
C GLN A 126 4.61 -3.94 -6.28
N LEU A 127 3.45 -4.23 -6.89
CA LEU A 127 3.33 -5.19 -7.97
C LEU A 127 4.06 -4.74 -9.24
N ALA A 128 4.02 -3.44 -9.57
CA ALA A 128 4.82 -2.86 -10.65
C ALA A 128 6.34 -3.12 -10.45
N GLY A 129 6.82 -2.98 -9.21
CA GLY A 129 8.19 -3.37 -8.86
C GLY A 129 8.43 -4.87 -8.97
N ALA A 130 7.52 -5.69 -8.43
CA ALA A 130 7.61 -7.14 -8.43
C ALA A 130 7.65 -7.75 -9.83
N LEU A 131 6.87 -7.22 -10.79
CA LEU A 131 6.92 -7.63 -12.19
C LEU A 131 8.31 -7.47 -12.80
N THR A 132 9.03 -6.42 -12.41
CA THR A 132 10.36 -6.12 -12.95
C THR A 132 11.42 -7.07 -12.39
N VAL A 133 11.35 -7.40 -11.10
CA VAL A 133 12.40 -8.20 -10.41
C VAL A 133 12.09 -9.70 -10.34
N SER A 134 10.82 -10.09 -10.41
CA SER A 134 10.34 -11.46 -10.28
C SER A 134 9.01 -11.65 -11.03
N PRO A 135 9.03 -11.71 -12.37
CA PRO A 135 7.83 -11.92 -13.19
C PRO A 135 7.18 -13.28 -12.88
N ALA A 136 5.88 -13.29 -12.65
CA ALA A 136 5.08 -14.48 -12.35
C ALA A 136 3.62 -14.28 -12.83
N PRO A 137 2.88 -15.35 -13.14
CA PRO A 137 1.47 -15.24 -13.51
C PRO A 137 0.54 -14.97 -12.31
N LEU A 138 1.02 -15.25 -11.09
CA LEU A 138 0.26 -15.15 -9.86
C LEU A 138 1.15 -14.59 -8.74
N TYR A 139 0.65 -13.57 -8.05
CA TYR A 139 1.33 -12.91 -6.94
C TYR A 139 0.50 -13.04 -5.66
N LEU A 140 1.16 -13.46 -4.58
CA LEU A 140 0.62 -13.35 -3.23
C LEU A 140 1.34 -12.20 -2.52
N MET A 141 0.55 -11.24 -2.05
CA MET A 141 1.01 -10.05 -1.33
C MET A 141 0.39 -10.07 0.07
N PRO A 142 1.04 -10.74 1.04
CA PRO A 142 0.47 -10.91 2.37
C PRO A 142 0.49 -9.60 3.17
N GLY A 143 -0.50 -9.42 4.04
CA GLY A 143 -0.61 -8.24 4.91
C GLY A 143 -1.89 -8.26 5.74
N THR A 144 -2.29 -7.10 6.27
CA THR A 144 -3.62 -6.91 6.89
C THR A 144 -4.72 -7.45 5.98
N HIS A 145 -4.62 -7.12 4.69
CA HIS A 145 -5.43 -7.64 3.61
C HIS A 145 -4.50 -8.28 2.58
N SER A 146 -4.41 -9.61 2.60
CA SER A 146 -3.59 -10.34 1.64
C SER A 146 -4.22 -10.28 0.25
N LYS A 147 -3.44 -9.89 -0.76
CA LYS A 147 -3.89 -9.84 -2.15
C LYS A 147 -3.34 -11.05 -2.91
N TRP A 148 -4.22 -11.76 -3.60
CA TRP A 148 -3.86 -12.72 -4.63
C TRP A 148 -4.14 -12.07 -5.97
N VAL A 149 -3.11 -11.83 -6.78
CA VAL A 149 -3.22 -11.06 -8.04
C VAL A 149 -2.79 -11.92 -9.21
N GLN A 150 -3.69 -12.12 -10.17
CA GLN A 150 -3.37 -12.74 -11.46
C GLN A 150 -2.89 -11.65 -12.41
N ALA A 151 -1.66 -11.80 -12.89
CA ALA A 151 -1.03 -10.88 -13.83
C ALA A 151 -0.52 -11.63 -15.05
N GLU A 152 -0.87 -11.17 -16.25
CA GLU A 152 -0.47 -11.78 -17.51
C GLU A 152 0.11 -10.70 -18.41
N ASP A 153 1.35 -10.87 -18.87
CA ASP A 153 2.06 -9.89 -19.71
C ASP A 153 2.05 -8.46 -19.14
N GLY A 154 2.27 -8.32 -17.82
CA GLY A 154 2.25 -7.03 -17.13
C GLY A 154 0.85 -6.45 -16.88
N VAL A 155 -0.21 -7.15 -17.28
CA VAL A 155 -1.60 -6.74 -17.10
C VAL A 155 -2.23 -7.47 -15.93
N ILE A 156 -2.75 -6.73 -14.95
CA ILE A 156 -3.58 -7.29 -13.88
C ILE A 156 -4.92 -7.70 -14.48
N ARG A 157 -5.24 -8.99 -14.41
CA ARG A 157 -6.48 -9.56 -14.95
C ARG A 157 -7.55 -9.73 -13.89
N ASP A 158 -7.16 -10.28 -12.75
CA ASP A 158 -8.05 -10.54 -11.63
C ASP A 158 -7.29 -10.41 -10.31
N PHE A 159 -8.00 -10.14 -9.23
CA PHE A 159 -7.45 -10.29 -7.89
C PHE A 159 -8.51 -10.54 -6.84
N ARG A 160 -8.09 -11.16 -5.74
CA ARG A 160 -8.91 -11.46 -4.57
C ARG A 160 -8.21 -10.98 -3.31
N THR A 161 -9.01 -10.54 -2.34
CA THR A 161 -8.53 -10.13 -1.02
C THR A 161 -8.93 -11.16 0.03
N ALA A 162 -7.96 -11.58 0.85
CA ALA A 162 -8.22 -12.30 2.08
C ALA A 162 -7.80 -11.43 3.28
N MET A 163 -8.72 -11.12 4.19
CA MET A 163 -8.47 -10.26 5.35
C MET A 163 -7.77 -11.00 6.50
N THR A 164 -6.76 -11.82 6.18
CA THR A 164 -6.11 -12.74 7.12
C THR A 164 -5.51 -12.02 8.32
N GLY A 165 -4.76 -10.92 8.09
CA GLY A 165 -4.14 -10.14 9.15
C GLY A 165 -5.16 -9.38 10.00
N GLU A 166 -6.17 -8.77 9.38
CA GLU A 166 -7.24 -8.07 10.11
C GLU A 166 -8.07 -9.05 10.95
N LEU A 167 -8.48 -10.18 10.39
CA LEU A 167 -9.23 -11.21 11.10
C LEU A 167 -8.42 -11.76 12.27
N HIS A 168 -7.13 -12.05 12.08
CA HIS A 168 -6.24 -12.45 13.17
C HIS A 168 -6.21 -11.39 14.29
N HIS A 169 -6.05 -10.11 13.95
CA HIS A 169 -6.04 -9.02 14.94
C HIS A 169 -7.36 -8.93 15.72
N LEU A 170 -8.49 -8.99 15.02
CA LEU A 170 -9.82 -8.95 15.64
C LEU A 170 -10.06 -10.14 16.57
N LEU A 171 -9.71 -11.35 16.14
CA LEU A 171 -9.90 -12.55 16.96
C LEU A 171 -9.03 -12.51 18.22
N MET A 172 -7.77 -12.08 18.10
CA MET A 172 -6.83 -12.05 19.23
C MET A 172 -7.09 -10.92 20.21
N ASN A 173 -7.57 -9.75 19.77
CA ASN A 173 -7.63 -8.56 20.63
C ASN A 173 -9.05 -8.09 20.96
N HIS A 174 -10.03 -8.47 20.13
CA HIS A 174 -11.39 -7.92 20.21
C HIS A 174 -12.49 -9.00 20.22
N SER A 175 -12.13 -10.29 20.33
CA SER A 175 -13.08 -11.39 20.44
C SER A 175 -12.90 -12.17 21.75
N LEU A 176 -13.86 -13.05 22.06
CA LEU A 176 -13.76 -13.94 23.21
C LEU A 176 -12.56 -14.90 23.11
N ILE A 177 -12.11 -15.25 21.90
CA ILE A 177 -11.02 -16.20 21.65
C ILE A 177 -9.73 -15.75 22.33
N GLY A 178 -9.39 -14.47 22.22
CA GLY A 178 -8.17 -13.91 22.80
C GLY A 178 -8.29 -13.43 24.25
N LYS A 179 -9.50 -13.43 24.82
CA LYS A 179 -9.75 -12.80 26.13
C LYS A 179 -9.05 -13.58 27.26
N GLY A 180 -8.19 -12.89 28.00
CA GLY A 180 -7.48 -13.46 29.15
C GLY A 180 -6.25 -14.30 28.77
N LEU A 181 -5.86 -14.32 27.49
CA LEU A 181 -4.59 -14.92 27.09
C LEU A 181 -3.41 -14.11 27.65
N PRO A 182 -2.30 -14.77 28.01
CA PRO A 182 -1.06 -14.08 28.39
C PRO A 182 -0.39 -13.42 27.16
N GLU A 183 0.71 -12.72 27.40
CA GLU A 183 1.56 -12.21 26.32
C GLU A 183 1.98 -13.35 25.38
N GLN A 184 1.79 -13.12 24.08
CA GLN A 184 2.03 -14.13 23.06
C GLN A 184 3.54 -14.30 22.79
N GLN A 185 3.96 -15.53 22.54
CA GLN A 185 5.36 -15.87 22.26
C GLN A 185 5.46 -16.57 20.90
N PRO A 186 6.55 -16.39 20.14
CA PRO A 186 6.79 -17.14 18.91
C PRO A 186 6.81 -18.65 19.16
N ALA A 187 6.01 -19.40 18.41
CA ALA A 187 5.92 -20.86 18.50
C ALA A 187 5.84 -21.49 17.10
N SER A 188 6.98 -21.63 16.43
CA SER A 188 7.05 -22.07 15.03
C SER A 188 6.41 -23.43 14.77
N ASP A 189 6.53 -24.39 15.70
CA ASP A 189 5.95 -25.72 15.54
C ASP A 189 4.43 -25.69 15.66
N VAL A 190 3.89 -24.89 16.58
CA VAL A 190 2.45 -24.67 16.72
C VAL A 190 1.90 -23.98 15.48
N PHE A 191 2.62 -22.98 14.94
CA PHE A 191 2.24 -22.32 13.70
C PHE A 191 2.15 -23.31 12.52
N ARG A 192 3.13 -24.22 12.36
CA ARG A 192 3.09 -25.24 11.31
C ARG A 192 1.92 -26.20 11.48
N GLN A 193 1.66 -26.69 12.69
CA GLN A 193 0.51 -27.55 12.97
C GLN A 193 -0.82 -26.84 12.65
N ALA A 194 -0.94 -25.57 13.02
CA ALA A 194 -2.14 -24.77 12.72
C ALA A 194 -2.34 -24.56 11.21
N LEU A 195 -1.25 -24.40 10.45
CA LEU A 195 -1.32 -24.33 8.98
C LEU A 195 -1.87 -25.63 8.38
N GLU A 196 -1.43 -26.80 8.86
CA GLU A 196 -1.93 -28.09 8.40
C GLU A 196 -3.44 -28.24 8.67
N ILE A 197 -3.89 -27.87 9.87
CA ILE A 197 -5.31 -27.88 10.24
C ILE A 197 -6.12 -26.97 9.31
N GLY A 198 -5.65 -25.74 9.08
CA GLY A 198 -6.33 -24.80 8.19
C GLY A 198 -6.43 -25.30 6.75
N TYR A 199 -5.38 -25.94 6.25
CA TYR A 199 -5.34 -26.48 4.89
C TYR A 199 -6.21 -27.72 4.69
N ILE A 200 -6.29 -28.61 5.68
CA ILE A 200 -7.13 -29.83 5.59
C ILE A 200 -8.63 -29.48 5.57
N HIS A 201 -9.01 -28.37 6.18
CA HIS A 201 -10.40 -27.96 6.33
C HIS A 201 -10.87 -26.85 5.36
N SER A 202 -10.03 -26.47 4.39
CA SER A 202 -10.36 -25.53 3.30
C SER A 202 -10.74 -26.26 2.02
#